data_AF-A0A7L2IUU0-F1
#
_entry.id   AF-A0A7L2IUU0-F1
#
_cell.length_a   1.000
_cell.length_b   1.000
_cell.length_c   1.000
_cell.angle_alpha   90.00
_cell.angle_beta   90.00
_cell.angle_gamma   90.00
#
_symmetry.space_group_name_H-M   'P 1'
#
loop_
_entity.id
_entity.type
_entity.pdbx_description
1 polymer ?
#
loop_
_entity_poly.entity_id
_entity_poly.type
_entity_poly.pdbx_seq_one_letter_code
_entity_poly.pdbx_strand_id
1 'polypeptide(L)'
;MDPCSVGVQLQAPNECHKTYYTRHTGFKTKQDVSSSDLLLLQLRTGIALSENDTICFHHAKIYIERFEDLQKSCCDPFNIHRKLSKKSLRAIDLDDATFLSAKFGRQFVPGWKLCPKCMQIINGSTDVESEERQRRKLDSD
;
A
#
# COMPACT_ATOMS: atom_id res chain seq x y z
N MET A 1 27.09 -0.32 3.30
CA MET A 1 26.53 -0.18 1.94
C MET A 1 25.58 0.98 1.98
N ASP A 2 25.66 1.87 0.99
CA ASP A 2 24.86 3.09 0.98
C ASP A 2 23.37 2.79 0.81
N PRO A 3 22.47 3.65 1.32
CA PRO A 3 21.03 3.49 1.10
C PRO A 3 20.68 3.65 -0.39
N CYS A 4 19.66 2.94 -0.86
CA CYS A 4 19.14 3.13 -2.21
C CYS A 4 18.24 4.37 -2.29
N SER A 5 18.02 4.93 -3.49
CA SER A 5 17.16 6.10 -3.70
C SER A 5 15.77 5.92 -3.10
N VAL A 6 15.16 4.74 -3.30
CA VAL A 6 13.84 4.41 -2.73
C VAL A 6 13.84 4.50 -1.20
N GLY A 7 14.86 3.97 -0.53
CA GLY A 7 14.94 4.02 0.93
C GLY A 7 15.11 5.44 1.46
N VAL A 8 15.84 6.29 0.74
CA VAL A 8 15.98 7.72 1.08
C VAL A 8 14.65 8.45 0.91
N GLN A 9 13.95 8.26 -0.21
CA GLN A 9 12.66 8.91 -0.48
C GLN A 9 11.56 8.47 0.49
N LEU A 10 11.59 7.21 0.95
CA LEU A 10 10.73 6.68 2.00
C LEU A 10 11.11 7.15 3.41
N GLN A 11 12.17 7.95 3.57
CA GLN A 11 12.71 8.38 4.86
C GLN A 11 13.11 7.19 5.77
N ALA A 12 13.49 6.06 5.17
CA ALA A 12 13.92 4.83 5.86
C ALA A 12 15.27 4.30 5.33
N PRO A 13 16.34 5.13 5.27
CA PRO A 13 17.63 4.70 4.74
C PRO A 13 18.26 3.57 5.58
N ASN A 14 17.97 3.51 6.88
CA ASN A 14 18.42 2.48 7.82
C ASN A 14 17.75 1.10 7.62
N GLU A 15 16.67 1.04 6.85
CA GLU A 15 15.99 -0.20 6.45
C GLU A 15 16.51 -0.76 5.11
N CYS A 16 17.45 -0.05 4.46
CA CYS A 16 18.10 -0.58 3.26
C CYS A 16 18.89 -1.86 3.53
N HIS A 17 18.93 -2.74 2.52
CA HIS A 17 19.77 -3.94 2.47
C HIS A 17 19.61 -4.96 3.61
N LYS A 18 18.51 -4.92 4.38
CA LYS A 18 18.24 -5.96 5.39
C LYS A 18 18.06 -7.31 4.70
N THR A 19 18.55 -8.37 5.35
CA THR A 19 18.58 -9.71 4.76
C THR A 19 17.42 -10.61 5.20
N TYR A 20 16.43 -10.07 5.92
CA TYR A 20 15.30 -10.86 6.44
C TYR A 20 14.36 -11.36 5.33
N TYR A 21 14.09 -10.55 4.30
CA TYR A 21 13.21 -10.93 3.18
C TYR A 21 13.95 -11.47 1.95
N THR A 22 15.25 -11.22 1.86
CA THR A 22 16.11 -11.65 0.74
C THR A 22 17.52 -11.90 1.23
N ARG A 23 18.21 -12.90 0.68
CA ARG A 23 19.63 -13.15 0.97
C ARG A 23 20.57 -12.32 0.10
N HIS A 24 20.04 -11.65 -0.92
CA HIS A 24 20.82 -10.82 -1.84
C HIS A 24 20.88 -9.38 -1.35
N THR A 25 22.07 -8.79 -1.42
CA THR A 25 22.34 -7.37 -1.13
C THR A 25 22.88 -6.68 -2.38
N GLY A 26 22.66 -5.37 -2.50
CA GLY A 26 23.03 -4.61 -3.68
C GLY A 26 21.84 -3.85 -4.28
N PHE A 27 22.04 -3.30 -5.47
CA PHE A 27 21.10 -2.40 -6.12
C PHE A 27 20.55 -3.00 -7.42
N LYS A 28 19.34 -2.58 -7.75
CA LYS A 28 18.75 -2.61 -9.07
C LYS A 28 18.55 -1.18 -9.53
N THR A 29 18.85 -0.92 -10.79
CA THR A 29 18.48 0.29 -11.50
C THR A 29 17.09 0.14 -12.11
N LYS A 30 16.56 1.21 -12.70
CA LYS A 30 15.31 1.16 -13.47
C LYS A 30 15.31 0.09 -14.57
N GLN A 31 16.45 -0.13 -15.24
CA GLN A 31 16.56 -1.10 -16.34
C GLN A 31 16.50 -2.56 -15.87
N ASP A 32 16.84 -2.81 -14.60
CA ASP A 32 16.84 -4.14 -13.99
C ASP A 32 15.46 -4.57 -13.46
N VAL A 33 14.45 -3.69 -13.57
CA VAL A 33 13.10 -3.88 -13.03
C VAL A 33 12.10 -3.84 -14.19
N SER A 34 11.18 -4.81 -14.23
CA SER A 34 10.18 -4.88 -15.29
C SER A 34 9.22 -3.68 -15.24
N SER A 35 8.61 -3.31 -16.37
CA SER A 35 7.64 -2.22 -16.41
C SER A 35 6.45 -2.43 -15.48
N SER A 36 5.98 -3.68 -15.34
CA SER A 36 4.90 -4.04 -14.41
C SER A 36 5.31 -3.83 -12.95
N ASP A 37 6.54 -4.23 -12.61
CA ASP A 37 7.06 -4.05 -11.25
C ASP A 37 7.35 -2.58 -10.91
N LEU A 38 7.81 -1.80 -11.89
CA LEU A 38 7.97 -0.35 -11.75
C LEU A 38 6.62 0.32 -11.49
N LEU A 39 5.57 -0.09 -12.19
CA LEU A 39 4.21 0.40 -11.95
C LEU A 39 3.73 0.04 -10.54
N LEU A 40 3.93 -1.22 -10.10
CA LEU A 40 3.58 -1.64 -8.74
C LEU A 40 4.33 -0.83 -7.68
N LEU A 41 5.64 -0.62 -7.87
CA LEU A 41 6.46 0.19 -6.97
C LEU A 41 5.89 1.61 -6.86
N GLN A 42 5.61 2.25 -7.99
CA GLN A 42 5.06 3.61 -8.03
C GLN A 42 3.70 3.69 -7.35
N LEU A 43 2.79 2.76 -7.63
CA LEU A 43 1.47 2.75 -7.01
C LEU A 43 1.52 2.50 -5.49
N ARG A 44 2.47 1.68 -5.03
CA ARG A 44 2.59 1.30 -3.61
C ARG A 44 3.36 2.26 -2.74
N THR A 45 4.27 3.03 -3.34
CA THR A 45 5.18 3.93 -2.60
C THR A 45 5.04 5.40 -2.99
N GLY A 46 4.38 5.69 -4.11
CA GLY A 46 4.37 7.03 -4.73
C GLY A 46 5.66 7.36 -5.49
N ILE A 47 6.64 6.45 -5.55
CA ILE A 47 7.97 6.71 -6.09
C ILE A 47 8.07 6.23 -7.53
N ALA A 48 8.35 7.15 -8.45
CA ALA A 48 8.73 6.83 -9.82
C ALA A 48 10.26 6.89 -9.96
N LEU A 49 10.89 5.80 -10.40
CA LEU A 49 12.35 5.78 -10.57
C LEU A 49 12.79 6.56 -11.81
N SER A 50 13.71 7.49 -11.59
CA SER A 50 14.51 8.14 -12.64
C SER A 50 15.63 7.21 -13.12
N GLU A 51 16.35 7.60 -14.18
CA GLU A 51 17.41 6.75 -14.76
C GLU A 51 18.53 6.40 -13.78
N ASN A 52 18.88 7.35 -12.90
CA ASN A 52 19.95 7.18 -11.90
C ASN A 52 19.43 6.68 -10.55
N ASP A 53 18.12 6.48 -10.41
CA ASP A 53 17.56 6.00 -9.15
C ASP A 53 17.81 4.52 -8.96
N THR A 54 18.02 4.14 -7.70
CA THR A 54 18.27 2.77 -7.31
C THR A 54 17.23 2.27 -6.32
N ILE A 55 16.94 0.97 -6.41
CA ILE A 55 16.20 0.21 -5.41
C ILE A 55 17.06 -0.97 -4.96
N CYS A 56 17.24 -1.16 -3.65
CA CYS A 56 17.98 -2.31 -3.18
C CYS A 56 17.14 -3.60 -3.26
N PHE A 57 17.79 -4.76 -3.32
CA PHE A 57 17.09 -6.05 -3.34
C PHE A 57 16.08 -6.21 -2.21
N HIS A 58 16.39 -5.66 -1.02
CA HIS A 58 15.47 -5.67 0.12
C HIS A 58 14.17 -4.89 -0.15
N HIS A 59 14.28 -3.64 -0.59
CA HIS A 59 13.10 -2.80 -0.88
C HIS A 59 12.33 -3.32 -2.09
N ALA A 60 13.02 -3.83 -3.12
CA ALA A 60 12.35 -4.50 -4.24
C ALA A 60 11.51 -5.68 -3.73
N LYS A 61 12.09 -6.52 -2.86
CA LYS A 61 11.38 -7.66 -2.26
C LYS A 61 10.15 -7.21 -1.46
N ILE A 62 10.26 -6.16 -0.65
CA ILE A 62 9.14 -5.63 0.14
C ILE A 62 8.03 -5.07 -0.74
N TYR A 63 8.35 -4.12 -1.61
CA TYR A 63 7.33 -3.31 -2.27
C TYR A 63 6.80 -3.93 -3.56
N ILE A 64 7.55 -4.82 -4.21
CA ILE A 64 7.13 -5.48 -5.44
C ILE A 64 6.54 -6.86 -5.12
N GLU A 65 7.26 -7.68 -4.34
CA GLU A 65 6.89 -9.09 -4.17
C GLU A 65 6.08 -9.37 -2.90
N ARG A 66 6.41 -8.73 -1.77
CA ARG A 66 5.88 -9.10 -0.44
C ARG A 66 4.84 -8.13 0.10
N PHE A 67 4.52 -7.06 -0.63
CA PHE A 67 3.70 -5.95 -0.14
C PHE A 67 2.37 -6.45 0.45
N GLU A 68 1.66 -7.27 -0.31
CA GLU A 68 0.41 -7.88 0.11
C GLU A 68 0.58 -8.76 1.36
N ASP A 69 1.63 -9.58 1.41
CA ASP A 69 1.87 -10.50 2.52
C ASP A 69 2.23 -9.79 3.83
N LEU A 70 2.87 -8.63 3.73
CA LEU A 70 3.28 -7.83 4.88
C LEU A 70 2.11 -7.06 5.49
N GLN A 71 1.04 -6.81 4.73
CA GLN A 71 -0.15 -6.16 5.26
C GLN A 71 -1.01 -7.13 6.10
N LYS A 72 -0.78 -7.14 7.43
CA LYS A 72 -1.44 -8.06 8.37
C LYS A 72 -2.82 -7.61 8.88
N SER A 73 -3.29 -6.45 8.45
CA SER A 73 -4.60 -5.89 8.82
C SER A 73 -5.24 -5.20 7.62
N CYS A 74 -6.54 -4.95 7.71
CA CYS A 74 -7.26 -4.12 6.76
C CYS A 74 -6.53 -2.78 6.60
N CYS A 75 -6.39 -2.30 5.37
CA CYS A 75 -5.87 -0.95 5.10
C CYS A 75 -6.79 0.14 5.67
N ASP A 76 -8.07 -0.20 5.86
CA ASP A 76 -9.11 0.71 6.32
C ASP A 76 -9.22 2.02 5.52
N PRO A 77 -9.45 1.93 4.19
CA PRO A 77 -9.49 3.12 3.35
C PRO A 77 -10.56 4.11 3.82
N PHE A 78 -11.64 3.65 4.45
CA PHE A 78 -12.76 4.48 4.91
C PHE A 78 -12.61 4.97 6.36
N ASN A 79 -11.51 4.64 7.04
CA ASN A 79 -11.27 4.99 8.45
C ASN A 79 -12.43 4.60 9.38
N ILE A 80 -13.01 3.41 9.17
CA ILE A 80 -14.18 2.92 9.91
C ILE A 80 -13.81 1.97 11.06
N HIS A 81 -12.53 1.62 11.20
CA HIS A 81 -12.07 0.65 12.17
C HIS A 81 -11.56 1.32 13.45
N ARG A 82 -12.30 1.16 14.55
CA ARG A 82 -11.81 1.51 15.90
C ARG A 82 -10.69 0.59 16.39
N LYS A 83 -10.58 -0.62 15.84
CA LYS A 83 -9.55 -1.63 16.14
C LYS A 83 -9.10 -2.29 14.85
N LEU A 84 -7.83 -2.71 14.79
CA LEU A 84 -7.27 -3.39 13.62
C LEU A 84 -8.11 -4.61 13.22
N SER A 85 -8.67 -4.59 12.02
CA SER A 85 -9.36 -5.73 11.44
C SER A 85 -8.35 -6.67 10.77
N LYS A 86 -8.27 -7.93 11.23
CA LYS A 86 -7.26 -8.90 10.76
C LYS A 86 -7.84 -10.16 10.11
N LYS A 87 -9.17 -10.33 10.15
CA LYS A 87 -9.85 -11.55 9.71
C LYS A 87 -10.37 -11.42 8.28
N SER A 88 -10.27 -12.52 7.53
CA SER A 88 -10.83 -12.67 6.18
C SER A 88 -10.49 -11.52 5.23
N LEU A 89 -9.23 -11.09 5.29
CA LEU A 89 -8.71 -10.01 4.44
C LEU A 89 -8.61 -10.50 3.00
N ARG A 90 -9.04 -9.67 2.05
CA ARG A 90 -8.87 -9.90 0.62
C ARG A 90 -8.01 -8.80 0.02
N ALA A 91 -7.00 -9.18 -0.75
CA ALA A 91 -6.22 -8.22 -1.50
C ALA A 91 -6.99 -7.78 -2.73
N ILE A 92 -6.84 -6.51 -3.09
CA ILE A 92 -7.31 -5.97 -4.36
C ILE A 92 -6.19 -6.06 -5.39
N ASP A 93 -6.53 -6.39 -6.63
CA ASP A 93 -5.58 -6.40 -7.73
C ASP A 93 -5.42 -5.01 -8.38
N LEU A 94 -4.75 -4.95 -9.53
CA LEU A 94 -4.51 -3.70 -10.25
C LEU A 94 -5.79 -3.10 -10.83
N ASP A 95 -6.69 -3.95 -11.32
CA ASP A 95 -7.94 -3.53 -11.96
C ASP A 95 -8.91 -3.02 -10.89
N ASP A 96 -9.03 -3.75 -9.78
CA ASP A 96 -9.75 -3.31 -8.59
C ASP A 96 -9.22 -1.96 -8.10
N ALA A 97 -7.90 -1.82 -7.91
CA ALA A 97 -7.31 -0.58 -7.43
C ALA A 97 -7.62 0.62 -8.35
N THR A 98 -7.55 0.41 -9.67
CA THR A 98 -7.86 1.45 -10.68
C THR A 98 -9.34 1.84 -10.61
N PHE A 99 -10.23 0.84 -10.64
CA PHE A 99 -11.68 1.06 -10.59
C PHE A 99 -12.10 1.77 -9.30
N LEU A 100 -11.63 1.28 -8.15
CA LEU A 100 -11.95 1.85 -6.84
C LEU A 100 -11.40 3.25 -6.69
N SER A 101 -10.21 3.52 -7.24
CA SER A 101 -9.63 4.86 -7.18
C SER A 101 -10.50 5.89 -7.90
N ALA A 102 -10.97 5.54 -9.09
CA ALA A 102 -11.89 6.37 -9.86
C ALA A 102 -13.25 6.51 -9.16
N LYS A 103 -13.81 5.41 -8.65
CA LYS A 103 -15.13 5.37 -8.00
C LYS A 103 -15.21 6.25 -6.76
N PHE A 104 -14.18 6.25 -5.93
CA PHE A 104 -14.18 6.94 -4.63
C PHE A 104 -13.39 8.26 -4.62
N GLY A 105 -12.78 8.64 -5.74
CA GLY A 105 -11.96 9.87 -5.83
C GLY A 105 -10.78 9.87 -4.86
N ARG A 106 -10.21 8.69 -4.56
CA ARG A 106 -9.09 8.51 -3.62
C ARG A 106 -8.20 7.37 -4.07
N GLN A 107 -6.92 7.43 -3.75
CA GLN A 107 -6.00 6.38 -4.20
C GLN A 107 -6.25 5.06 -3.47
N PHE A 108 -6.52 4.01 -4.25
CA PHE A 108 -6.42 2.61 -3.84
C PHE A 108 -5.15 2.00 -4.45
N VAL A 109 -4.50 1.12 -3.69
CA VAL A 109 -3.20 0.57 -4.05
C VAL A 109 -3.29 -0.94 -4.29
N PRO A 110 -2.73 -1.47 -5.39
CA PRO A 110 -2.71 -2.90 -5.65
C PRO A 110 -2.00 -3.69 -4.54
N GLY A 111 -2.63 -4.78 -4.09
CA GLY A 111 -2.18 -5.59 -2.96
C GLY A 111 -2.68 -5.11 -1.60
N TRP A 112 -3.43 -4.00 -1.52
CA TRP A 112 -4.10 -3.62 -0.28
C TRP A 112 -5.10 -4.67 0.15
N LYS A 113 -4.96 -5.11 1.40
CA LYS A 113 -5.87 -6.05 2.05
C LYS A 113 -7.05 -5.32 2.70
N LEU A 114 -8.26 -5.72 2.34
CA LEU A 114 -9.53 -5.17 2.83
C LEU A 114 -10.31 -6.23 3.59
N CYS A 115 -10.94 -5.83 4.70
CA CYS A 115 -11.83 -6.73 5.45
C CYS A 115 -13.22 -6.82 4.79
N PRO A 116 -14.05 -7.82 5.16
CA PRO A 116 -15.39 -7.98 4.58
C PRO A 116 -16.27 -6.73 4.69
N LYS A 117 -16.17 -5.96 5.78
CA LYS A 117 -16.94 -4.73 5.97
C LYS A 117 -16.53 -3.63 4.98
N CYS A 118 -15.23 -3.46 4.72
CA CYS A 118 -14.76 -2.52 3.69
C CYS A 118 -15.22 -2.96 2.29
N MET A 119 -15.20 -4.28 2.02
CA MET A 119 -15.70 -4.82 0.75
C MET A 119 -17.22 -4.59 0.58
N GLN A 120 -18.00 -4.69 1.65
CA GLN A 120 -19.43 -4.38 1.62
C GLN A 120 -19.71 -2.92 1.27
N ILE A 121 -18.94 -1.98 1.83
CA ILE A 121 -19.02 -0.56 1.46
C ILE A 121 -18.69 -0.37 -0.02
N ILE A 122 -17.61 -1.00 -0.48
CA ILE A 122 -17.20 -0.95 -1.89
C ILE A 122 -18.31 -1.42 -2.83
N ASN A 123 -19.01 -2.49 -2.45
CA ASN A 123 -20.09 -3.09 -3.21
C ASN A 123 -21.43 -2.34 -3.06
N GLY A 124 -21.49 -1.27 -2.27
CA GLY A 124 -22.73 -0.52 -2.01
C GLY A 124 -23.74 -1.27 -1.14
N SER A 125 -23.28 -2.29 -0.39
CA SER A 125 -24.13 -3.08 0.51
C SER A 125 -24.33 -2.44 1.89
N THR A 126 -23.56 -1.39 2.21
CA THR A 126 -23.63 -0.65 3.48
C THR A 126 -23.14 0.79 3.27
N ASP A 127 -23.90 1.78 3.77
CA ASP A 127 -23.48 3.18 3.75
C ASP A 127 -22.40 3.47 4.80
N VAL A 128 -21.44 4.32 4.44
CA VAL A 128 -20.52 4.94 5.41
C VAL A 128 -21.22 6.15 5.99
N GLU A 129 -21.61 6.11 7.26
CA GLU A 129 -22.01 7.34 7.95
C GLU A 129 -20.80 8.28 8.00
N SER A 130 -20.90 9.43 7.33
CA SER A 130 -19.87 10.47 7.37
C SER A 130 -19.62 10.91 8.81
N GLU A 131 -18.34 11.02 9.21
CA GLU A 131 -17.88 11.51 10.53
C GLU A 131 -18.55 12.84 10.94
N GLU A 132 -18.96 13.65 9.96
CA GLU A 132 -19.66 14.92 10.18
C GLU A 132 -21.04 14.73 10.87
N ARG A 133 -21.67 13.58 10.66
CA ARG A 133 -22.94 13.22 11.31
C ARG A 133 -22.75 12.63 12.71
N GLN A 134 -21.57 12.06 12.98
CA GLN A 134 -21.23 11.51 14.29
C GLN A 134 -20.85 12.59 15.30
N ARG A 135 -20.18 13.67 14.87
CA ARG A 135 -19.89 14.83 15.74
C ARG A 135 -21.17 15.50 16.24
N ARG A 136 -22.17 15.67 15.36
CA ARG A 136 -23.48 16.26 15.75
C ARG A 136 -24.27 15.44 16.78
N LYS A 137 -24.01 14.13 16.91
CA LYS A 137 -24.63 13.28 17.93
C LYS A 137 -23.93 13.34 19.29
N LEU A 138 -22.67 13.79 19.35
CA LEU A 138 -21.91 13.90 20.59
C LEU A 138 -22.06 15.26 21.29
N ASP A 139 -22.49 16.30 20.55
CA ASP A 139 -22.77 17.64 21.08
C ASP A 139 -24.25 17.85 21.50
N SER A 140 -25.01 16.77 21.69
CA SER A 140 -26.41 16.83 22.15
C SER A 140 -26.61 15.98 23.41
N ASP A 141 -25.91 16.36 24.47
CA ASP A 141 -26.19 16.01 25.87
C ASP A 141 -26.01 17.27 26.74
#